data_AF-A0A974SKU0-F1
#
_entry.id   AF-A0A974SKU0-F1
#
_cell.length_a   1.000
_cell.length_b   1.000
_cell.length_c   1.000
_cell.angle_alpha   90.00
_cell.angle_beta   90.00
_cell.angle_gamma   90.00
#
_symmetry.space_group_name_H-M   'P 1'
#
loop_
_entity.id
_entity.type
_entity.pdbx_description
1 polymer ?
#
loop_
_entity_poly.entity_id
_entity_poly.type
_entity_poly.pdbx_seq_one_letter_code
_entity_poly.pdbx_strand_id
1 'polypeptide(L)'
;MVFKTIPAPEGETVKATVVFQHDAARRVEIVWLDEARRRRPAQISVSSKGPWRTPEGLAVGSRLQAVEAANGKPFLLYGFGWDYGGTTIGWEDGKLQHRPCRLLLRFQPREGAYPEELEGERELRSDLEAMRTADPEVYEMILMWD
;
A
#
# COMPACT_ATOMS: atom_id res chain seq x y z
N MET A 1 -9.90 -20.19 4.69
CA MET A 1 -10.32 -18.80 4.40
C MET A 1 -11.66 -18.54 5.08
N VAL A 2 -11.96 -17.30 5.46
CA VAL A 2 -13.24 -16.91 6.07
C VAL A 2 -13.81 -15.71 5.34
N PHE A 3 -15.12 -15.57 5.25
CA PHE A 3 -15.78 -14.36 4.76
C PHE A 3 -16.35 -13.60 5.97
N LYS A 4 -15.88 -12.37 6.19
CA LYS A 4 -16.24 -11.58 7.39
C LYS A 4 -16.12 -10.08 7.14
N THR A 5 -16.70 -9.30 8.04
CA THR A 5 -16.46 -7.85 8.12
C THR A 5 -15.06 -7.58 8.69
N ILE A 6 -14.33 -6.65 8.08
CA ILE A 6 -13.01 -6.16 8.49
C ILE A 6 -13.03 -4.62 8.55
N PRO A 7 -12.13 -3.99 9.33
CA PRO A 7 -11.95 -2.54 9.30
C PRO A 7 -11.53 -2.03 7.92
N ALA A 8 -11.91 -0.80 7.61
CA ALA A 8 -11.51 -0.03 6.44
C ALA A 8 -11.07 1.39 6.89
N PRO A 9 -10.49 2.22 6.00
CA PRO A 9 -10.18 3.62 6.31
C PRO A 9 -11.39 4.41 6.82
N GLU A 10 -11.15 5.54 7.49
CA GLU A 10 -12.19 6.47 7.99
C GLU A 10 -13.12 5.86 9.05
N GLY A 11 -12.69 4.78 9.72
CA GLY A 11 -13.50 4.07 10.71
C GLY A 11 -14.61 3.21 10.11
N GLU A 12 -14.62 3.05 8.78
CA GLU A 12 -15.58 2.22 8.08
C GLU A 12 -15.29 0.72 8.24
N THR A 13 -16.23 -0.11 7.77
CA THR A 13 -16.01 -1.55 7.68
C THR A 13 -16.47 -2.10 6.33
N VAL A 14 -15.80 -3.15 5.87
CA VAL A 14 -16.11 -3.80 4.59
C VAL A 14 -16.15 -5.32 4.76
N LYS A 15 -16.98 -6.01 3.97
CA LYS A 15 -16.92 -7.48 3.91
C LYS A 15 -15.81 -7.93 2.97
N ALA A 16 -14.98 -8.84 3.48
CA ALA A 16 -13.85 -9.38 2.75
C ALA A 16 -13.70 -10.88 2.96
N THR A 17 -13.07 -11.54 1.99
CA THR A 17 -12.51 -12.87 2.20
C THR A 17 -11.12 -12.73 2.81
N VAL A 18 -10.92 -13.30 3.98
CA VAL A 18 -9.61 -13.35 4.66
C VAL A 18 -9.01 -14.74 4.48
N VAL A 19 -7.88 -14.79 3.76
CA VAL A 19 -7.07 -15.98 3.58
C VAL A 19 -6.00 -16.01 4.68
N PHE A 20 -5.69 -17.20 5.19
CA PHE A 20 -4.74 -17.38 6.31
C PHE A 20 -5.07 -16.54 7.56
N GLN A 21 -6.33 -16.49 7.98
CA GLN A 21 -6.79 -15.61 9.08
C GLN A 21 -6.04 -15.74 10.42
N HIS A 22 -5.38 -16.88 10.68
CA HIS A 22 -4.64 -17.16 11.91
C HIS A 22 -3.12 -17.09 11.71
N ASP A 23 -2.65 -16.72 10.53
CA ASP A 23 -1.23 -16.57 10.21
C ASP A 23 -1.01 -15.17 9.65
N ALA A 24 -0.55 -14.26 10.51
CA ALA A 24 -0.37 -12.85 10.17
C ALA A 24 0.60 -12.66 8.98
N ALA A 25 1.68 -13.44 8.91
CA ALA A 25 2.68 -13.31 7.84
C ALA A 25 2.11 -13.71 6.47
N ARG A 26 1.19 -14.68 6.43
CA ARG A 26 0.54 -15.12 5.18
C ARG A 26 -0.82 -14.47 4.94
N ARG A 27 -1.33 -13.65 5.85
CA ARG A 27 -2.67 -13.07 5.77
C ARG A 27 -2.86 -12.23 4.51
N VAL A 28 -3.98 -12.47 3.81
CA VAL A 28 -4.42 -11.70 2.64
C VAL A 28 -5.89 -11.38 2.81
N GLU A 29 -6.28 -10.15 2.51
CA GLU A 29 -7.68 -9.74 2.46
C GLU A 29 -8.10 -9.46 1.02
N ILE A 30 -9.31 -9.90 0.66
CA ILE A 30 -9.88 -9.75 -0.67
C ILE A 30 -11.26 -9.13 -0.55
N VAL A 31 -11.40 -7.91 -1.07
CA VAL A 31 -12.69 -7.24 -1.29
C VAL A 31 -13.12 -7.51 -2.73
N TRP A 32 -14.42 -7.74 -2.94
CA TRP A 32 -14.96 -8.23 -4.21
C TRP A 32 -15.89 -7.20 -4.86
N LEU A 33 -15.82 -7.05 -6.19
CA LEU A 33 -16.78 -6.26 -6.96
C LEU A 33 -18.17 -6.92 -6.98
N ASP A 34 -18.23 -8.25 -7.17
CA ASP A 34 -19.44 -9.04 -6.92
C ASP A 34 -19.30 -9.71 -5.55
N GLU A 35 -19.68 -8.99 -4.49
CA GLU A 35 -19.62 -9.48 -3.11
C GLU A 35 -20.47 -10.74 -2.90
N ALA A 36 -21.70 -10.75 -3.42
CA ALA A 36 -22.64 -11.86 -3.22
C ALA A 36 -22.10 -13.19 -3.76
N ARG A 37 -21.44 -13.15 -4.92
CA ARG A 37 -20.82 -14.34 -5.53
C ARG A 37 -19.33 -14.48 -5.23
N ARG A 38 -18.70 -13.49 -4.60
CA ARG A 38 -17.25 -13.40 -4.37
C ARG A 38 -16.47 -13.59 -5.67
N ARG A 39 -16.79 -12.77 -6.67
CA ARG A 39 -16.15 -12.80 -8.00
C ARG A 39 -15.59 -11.43 -8.35
N ARG A 40 -14.48 -11.43 -9.10
CA ARG A 40 -13.72 -10.24 -9.52
C ARG A 40 -13.24 -9.43 -8.31
N PRO A 41 -12.00 -9.62 -7.85
CA PRO A 41 -11.45 -8.82 -6.77
C PRO A 41 -11.54 -7.32 -7.13
N ALA A 42 -12.07 -6.51 -6.22
CA ALA A 42 -11.93 -5.05 -6.27
C ALA A 42 -10.58 -4.66 -5.68
N GLN A 43 -10.23 -5.29 -4.55
CA GLN A 43 -9.01 -5.02 -3.82
C GLN A 43 -8.42 -6.30 -3.24
N ILE A 44 -7.10 -6.42 -3.29
CA ILE A 44 -6.33 -7.41 -2.52
C ILE A 44 -5.28 -6.67 -1.71
N SER A 45 -5.28 -6.83 -0.38
CA SER A 45 -4.32 -6.18 0.52
C SER A 45 -3.49 -7.18 1.33
N VAL A 46 -2.23 -6.78 1.59
CA VAL A 46 -1.27 -7.45 2.47
C VAL A 46 -0.58 -6.40 3.33
N SER A 47 -0.72 -6.52 4.65
CA SER A 47 -0.27 -5.48 5.60
C SER A 47 0.67 -6.06 6.68
N SER A 48 1.36 -7.17 6.38
CA SER A 48 2.30 -7.82 7.30
C SER A 48 3.54 -8.34 6.57
N LYS A 49 4.69 -8.28 7.24
CA LYS A 49 5.94 -8.88 6.73
C LYS A 49 5.74 -10.39 6.59
N GLY A 50 6.07 -10.92 5.41
CA GLY A 50 5.71 -12.29 5.03
C GLY A 50 6.30 -12.72 3.69
N PRO A 51 5.78 -13.77 3.06
CA PRO A 51 6.33 -14.31 1.82
C PRO A 51 5.86 -13.58 0.56
N TRP A 52 4.86 -12.70 0.66
CA TRP A 52 4.26 -12.04 -0.49
C TRP A 52 5.22 -11.03 -1.13
N ARG A 53 5.38 -11.13 -2.46
CA ARG A 53 6.25 -10.26 -3.24
C ARG A 53 5.57 -9.83 -4.54
N THR A 54 5.85 -8.61 -5.01
CA THR A 54 5.56 -8.21 -6.40
C THR A 54 6.55 -8.89 -7.35
N PRO A 55 6.30 -8.88 -8.68
CA PRO A 55 7.26 -9.39 -9.66
C PRO A 55 8.65 -8.74 -9.60
N GLU A 56 8.74 -7.49 -9.16
CA GLU A 56 9.97 -6.71 -8.97
C GLU A 56 10.63 -6.98 -7.60
N GLY A 57 10.02 -7.85 -6.77
CA GLY A 57 10.54 -8.20 -5.45
C GLY A 57 10.14 -7.25 -4.32
N LEU A 58 9.20 -6.32 -4.55
CA LEU A 58 8.69 -5.46 -3.48
C LEU A 58 7.83 -6.25 -2.49
N ALA A 59 7.91 -5.84 -1.23
CA ALA A 59 7.25 -6.46 -0.08
C ALA A 59 6.83 -5.41 0.96
N VAL A 60 5.96 -5.79 1.89
CA VAL A 60 5.86 -5.09 3.18
C VAL A 60 7.24 -5.07 3.85
N GLY A 61 7.71 -3.87 4.22
CA GLY A 61 9.05 -3.56 4.69
C GLY A 61 10.02 -3.05 3.62
N SER A 62 9.62 -2.94 2.35
CA SER A 62 10.48 -2.35 1.32
C SER A 62 10.71 -0.88 1.61
N ARG A 63 11.96 -0.42 1.51
CA ARG A 63 12.32 0.99 1.70
C ARG A 63 11.99 1.81 0.47
N LEU A 64 11.79 3.11 0.68
CA LEU A 64 11.57 4.11 -0.37
C LEU A 64 12.49 3.92 -1.58
N GLN A 65 13.80 3.79 -1.35
CA GLN A 65 14.78 3.70 -2.46
C GLN A 65 14.62 2.40 -3.27
N ALA A 66 14.20 1.31 -2.65
CA ALA A 66 13.92 0.06 -3.35
C ALA A 66 12.69 0.20 -4.27
N VAL A 67 11.68 0.96 -3.81
CA VAL A 67 10.48 1.24 -4.61
C VAL A 67 10.81 2.19 -5.77
N GLU A 68 11.60 3.25 -5.54
CA GLU A 68 12.10 4.13 -6.60
C GLU A 68 12.89 3.35 -7.65
N ALA A 69 13.77 2.43 -7.23
CA ALA A 69 14.54 1.58 -8.13
C ALA A 69 13.65 0.63 -8.95
N ALA A 70 12.65 0.01 -8.31
CA ALA A 70 11.68 -0.84 -8.99
C ALA A 70 10.83 -0.05 -10.01
N ASN A 71 10.40 1.17 -9.64
CA ASN A 71 9.69 2.07 -10.53
C ASN A 71 10.57 2.64 -11.64
N GLY A 72 11.87 2.75 -11.39
CA GLY A 72 12.87 3.35 -12.27
C GLY A 72 12.96 4.88 -12.19
N LYS A 73 12.12 5.51 -11.37
CA LYS A 73 12.12 6.96 -11.11
C LYS A 73 11.29 7.30 -9.86
N PRO A 74 11.46 8.52 -9.32
CA PRO A 74 10.60 9.04 -8.25
C PRO A 74 9.12 9.01 -8.62
N PHE A 75 8.27 8.93 -7.60
CA PHE A 75 6.82 8.79 -7.71
C PHE A 75 6.09 9.76 -6.77
N LEU A 76 4.76 9.82 -6.86
CA LEU A 76 3.92 10.64 -5.98
C LEU A 76 3.25 9.79 -4.90
N LEU A 77 3.20 10.34 -3.69
CA LEU A 77 2.49 9.79 -2.54
C LEU A 77 1.84 10.88 -1.70
N TYR A 78 0.84 10.51 -0.90
CA TYR A 78 0.29 11.41 0.11
C TYR A 78 1.25 11.61 1.29
N GLY A 79 1.12 12.75 1.98
CA GLY A 79 1.70 12.99 3.30
C GLY A 79 1.22 11.99 4.37
N PHE A 80 1.87 11.95 5.53
CA PHE A 80 1.64 11.02 6.64
C PHE A 80 0.64 11.58 7.67
N GLY A 81 0.29 10.76 8.68
CA GLY A 81 -0.49 11.21 9.84
C GLY A 81 -2.02 11.14 9.69
N TRP A 82 -2.53 10.46 8.66
CA TRP A 82 -3.98 10.28 8.41
C TRP A 82 -4.26 8.93 7.72
N ASP A 83 -5.53 8.57 7.56
CA ASP A 83 -5.96 7.20 7.18
C ASP A 83 -5.53 6.76 5.77
N TYR A 84 -5.27 7.71 4.86
CA TYR A 84 -4.70 7.45 3.54
C TYR A 84 -3.23 7.88 3.45
N GLY A 85 -2.63 8.25 4.57
CA GLY A 85 -1.29 8.81 4.60
C GLY A 85 -0.23 7.85 4.07
N GLY A 86 0.73 8.41 3.35
CA GLY A 86 1.80 7.66 2.69
C GLY A 86 1.34 6.77 1.53
N THR A 87 0.09 6.86 1.07
CA THR A 87 -0.39 6.08 -0.08
C THR A 87 0.21 6.63 -1.37
N THR A 88 0.73 5.76 -2.23
CA THR A 88 1.14 6.12 -3.59
C THR A 88 -0.06 6.52 -4.43
N ILE A 89 0.04 7.67 -5.11
CA ILE A 89 -1.05 8.24 -5.92
C ILE A 89 -0.70 8.35 -7.41
N GLY A 90 0.60 8.28 -7.74
CA GLY A 90 1.07 8.34 -9.12
C GLY A 90 2.44 7.72 -9.25
N TRP A 91 2.66 6.94 -10.32
CA TRP A 91 3.94 6.30 -10.62
C TRP A 91 4.80 7.12 -11.59
N GLU A 92 4.32 8.31 -11.98
CA GLU A 92 5.00 9.27 -12.85
C GLU A 92 5.48 8.68 -14.18
N ASP A 93 4.66 7.87 -14.84
CA ASP A 93 4.98 7.07 -16.04
C ASP A 93 6.11 6.04 -15.82
N GLY A 94 6.25 5.58 -14.58
CA GLY A 94 7.24 4.59 -14.18
C GLY A 94 6.82 3.16 -14.48
N LYS A 95 7.75 2.23 -14.27
CA LYS A 95 7.55 0.80 -14.57
C LYS A 95 6.35 0.21 -13.81
N LEU A 96 6.04 0.74 -12.61
CA LEU A 96 4.95 0.24 -11.79
C LEU A 96 3.56 0.71 -12.27
N GLN A 97 3.49 1.69 -13.18
CA GLN A 97 2.22 2.17 -13.77
C GLN A 97 1.60 1.17 -14.75
N HIS A 98 2.44 0.45 -15.50
CA HIS A 98 2.01 -0.36 -16.65
C HIS A 98 1.66 -1.79 -16.23
N ARG A 99 0.48 -1.96 -15.62
CA ARG A 99 0.00 -3.22 -15.06
C ARG A 99 -1.46 -3.47 -15.39
N PRO A 100 -1.94 -4.75 -15.36
CA PRO A 100 -3.35 -5.07 -15.53
C PRO A 100 -4.23 -4.66 -14.33
N CYS A 101 -3.62 -4.16 -13.26
CA CYS A 101 -4.26 -3.65 -12.05
C CYS A 101 -3.41 -2.52 -11.48
N ARG A 102 -4.02 -1.63 -10.69
CA ARG A 102 -3.28 -0.58 -9.99
C ARG A 102 -2.56 -1.19 -8.80
N LEU A 103 -1.25 -0.93 -8.69
CA LEU A 103 -0.49 -1.17 -7.47
C LEU A 103 -0.52 0.11 -6.63
N LEU A 104 -0.99 0.00 -5.39
CA LEU A 104 -0.84 1.04 -4.39
C LEU A 104 0.05 0.48 -3.27
N LEU A 105 1.00 1.30 -2.81
CA LEU A 105 1.80 1.02 -1.63
C LEU A 105 1.47 2.09 -0.59
N ARG A 106 1.38 1.70 0.68
CA ARG A 106 1.30 2.65 1.78
C ARG A 106 2.59 2.64 2.57
N PHE A 107 3.12 3.84 2.77
CA PHE A 107 4.37 4.09 3.46
C PHE A 107 4.14 4.62 4.86
N GLN A 108 5.01 4.22 5.78
CA GLN A 108 5.12 4.83 7.09
C GLN A 108 6.58 5.26 7.31
N PRO A 109 6.83 6.41 7.97
CA PRO A 109 8.16 6.79 8.42
C PRO A 109 8.79 5.68 9.27
N ARG A 110 10.07 5.38 9.05
CA ARG A 110 10.77 4.36 9.86
C ARG A 110 11.12 4.88 11.25
N GLU A 111 11.30 6.20 11.37
CA GLU A 111 11.49 6.88 12.64
C GLU A 111 10.20 7.59 13.05
N GLY A 112 9.94 7.65 14.36
CA GLY A 112 8.70 8.23 14.88
C GLY A 112 8.58 9.74 14.68
N ALA A 113 9.71 10.46 14.59
CA ALA A 113 9.74 11.88 14.29
C ALA A 113 10.18 12.10 12.85
N TYR A 114 9.41 12.87 12.09
CA TYR A 114 9.71 13.27 10.72
C TYR A 114 9.28 14.73 10.52
N PRO A 115 9.76 15.42 9.48
CA PRO A 115 9.43 16.83 9.26
C PRO A 115 7.92 17.05 9.06
N GLU A 116 7.36 18.08 9.73
CA GLU A 116 5.94 18.46 9.65
C GLU A 116 5.46 18.71 8.21
N GLU A 117 6.36 19.11 7.31
CA GLU A 117 6.04 19.29 5.90
C GLU A 117 5.55 18.02 5.20
N LEU A 118 5.87 16.83 5.77
CA LEU A 118 5.39 15.55 5.29
C LEU A 118 4.01 15.16 5.84
N GLU A 119 3.40 15.94 6.74
CA GLU A 119 2.10 15.63 7.33
C GLU A 119 0.90 16.08 6.49
N GLY A 120 -0.21 15.36 6.62
CA GLY A 120 -1.52 15.76 6.15
C GLY A 120 -1.86 15.39 4.70
N GLU A 121 -3.01 15.88 4.27
CA GLU A 121 -3.63 15.60 2.98
C GLU A 121 -2.98 16.40 1.85
N ARG A 122 -1.77 15.99 1.46
CA ARG A 122 -1.02 16.65 0.40
C ARG A 122 -0.25 15.69 -0.46
N GLU A 123 -0.05 16.07 -1.71
CA GLU A 123 0.76 15.31 -2.67
C GLU A 123 2.23 15.69 -2.51
N LEU A 124 3.08 14.68 -2.36
CA LEU A 124 4.52 14.82 -2.16
C LEU A 124 5.27 13.95 -3.16
N ARG A 125 6.47 14.37 -3.53
CA ARG A 125 7.37 13.54 -4.33
C ARG A 125 8.20 12.63 -3.44
N SER A 126 8.44 11.41 -3.89
CA SER A 126 9.30 10.44 -3.19
C SER A 126 10.75 10.95 -3.06
N ASP A 127 11.20 11.81 -3.97
CA ASP A 127 12.57 12.31 -4.00
C ASP A 127 12.84 13.55 -3.13
N LEU A 128 11.82 14.09 -2.44
CA LEU A 128 11.98 15.20 -1.50
C LEU A 128 13.03 14.87 -0.43
N GLU A 129 13.85 15.84 -0.06
CA GLU A 129 14.91 15.66 0.95
C GLU A 129 14.33 15.22 2.29
N ALA A 130 13.23 15.82 2.74
CA ALA A 130 12.53 15.41 3.94
C ALA A 130 11.98 13.98 3.83
N MET A 131 11.43 13.59 2.68
CA MET A 131 10.94 12.22 2.46
C MET A 131 12.08 11.20 2.49
N ARG A 132 13.25 11.53 1.90
CA ARG A 132 14.47 10.72 1.98
C ARG A 132 14.98 10.62 3.42
N THR A 133 14.87 11.70 4.19
CA THR A 133 15.27 11.76 5.61
C THR A 133 14.36 10.90 6.48
N ALA A 134 13.05 10.92 6.24
CA ALA A 134 12.07 10.08 6.94
C ALA A 134 12.25 8.58 6.61
N ASP A 135 12.93 8.27 5.50
CA ASP A 135 13.30 6.93 5.05
C ASP A 135 12.16 5.91 5.23
N PRO A 136 10.97 6.18 4.67
CA PRO A 136 9.81 5.37 4.98
C PRO A 136 9.91 3.95 4.41
N GLU A 137 9.20 3.04 5.04
CA GLU A 137 9.01 1.67 4.57
C GLU A 137 7.54 1.39 4.25
N VAL A 138 7.31 0.50 3.29
CA VAL A 138 5.98 0.02 2.94
C VAL A 138 5.40 -0.77 4.11
N TYR A 139 4.25 -0.38 4.65
CA TYR A 139 3.52 -1.17 5.64
C TYR A 139 2.36 -1.96 5.03
N GLU A 140 1.89 -1.57 3.84
CA GLU A 140 0.80 -2.23 3.14
C GLU A 140 1.00 -2.21 1.63
N MET A 141 0.71 -3.34 0.99
CA MET A 141 0.63 -3.48 -0.46
C MET A 141 -0.81 -3.77 -0.86
N ILE A 142 -1.29 -3.05 -1.88
CA ILE A 142 -2.67 -3.15 -2.36
C ILE A 142 -2.65 -3.32 -3.88
N LEU A 143 -3.35 -4.34 -4.37
CA LEU A 143 -3.73 -4.46 -5.77
C LEU A 143 -5.19 -4.06 -5.93
N MET A 144 -5.48 -3.20 -6.90
CA MET A 144 -6.81 -2.62 -7.09
C MET A 144 -7.26 -2.73 -8.54
N TRP A 145 -8.53 -3.09 -8.71
CA TRP A 145 -9.23 -3.17 -9.99
C TRP A 145 -10.49 -2.31 -9.93
N ASP A 146 -10.82 -1.69 -11.06
CA ASP A 146 -12.05 -0.93 -11.26
C ASP A 146 -13.17 -1.80 -11.87
#